data_AF-A0A813LN23-F1
#
_entry.id   AF-A0A813LN23-F1
#
_cell.length_a   1.000
_cell.length_b   1.000
_cell.length_c   1.000
_cell.angle_alpha   90.00
_cell.angle_beta   90.00
_cell.angle_gamma   90.00
#
_symmetry.space_group_name_H-M   'P 1'
#
loop_
_entity.id
_entity.type
_entity.pdbx_description
1 polymer ?
#
loop_
_entity_poly.entity_id
_entity_poly.type
_entity_poly.pdbx_seq_one_letter_code
_entity_poly.pdbx_strand_id
1 'polypeptide(L)'
;QAGTQFAVASSNLSAAVSLVPHHHSNFLKRVARPHRSGSLVGIFGTGDSQWLAGRLTTCLQGSVSGYLRVVSQADLSCPLEEVQGPVQRGDCHARRLQALDLGVVWFQDETNQPDAPRDAVEREKPAQRLVNVLAVGLPAVGYAGYAGHRDVLRGAQHLRLAANVEELCVLARALLQDIKLRKLASEEALRIAEAYSPRRIAESYLR
;
A
#
# COMPACT_ATOMS: atom_id res chain seq x y z
N GLN A 1 1.13 -3.94 52.89
CA GLN A 1 2.10 -3.75 51.79
C GLN A 1 1.31 -3.81 50.49
N ALA A 2 1.09 -2.65 49.86
CA ALA A 2 0.32 -2.55 48.62
C ALA A 2 1.26 -2.72 47.43
N GLY A 3 1.10 -3.80 46.67
CA GLY A 3 1.83 -4.05 45.44
C GLY A 3 1.16 -3.31 44.29
N THR A 4 1.80 -2.25 43.82
CA THR A 4 1.39 -1.52 42.61
C THR A 4 1.73 -2.37 41.39
N GLN A 5 0.72 -2.98 40.75
CA GLN A 5 0.89 -3.61 39.44
C GLN A 5 1.06 -2.52 38.39
N PHE A 6 2.26 -2.42 37.81
CA PHE A 6 2.50 -1.67 36.59
C PHE A 6 1.85 -2.42 35.42
N ALA A 7 0.66 -1.98 35.02
CA ALA A 7 0.10 -2.35 33.73
C ALA A 7 0.89 -1.62 32.63
N VAL A 8 1.90 -2.28 32.08
CA VAL A 8 2.64 -1.78 30.91
C VAL A 8 1.70 -1.84 29.72
N ALA A 9 1.48 -0.69 29.09
CA ALA A 9 0.72 -0.52 27.85
C ALA A 9 1.43 -1.24 26.67
N SER A 10 1.33 -2.58 26.60
CA SER A 10 2.08 -3.39 25.64
C SER A 10 1.38 -3.64 24.30
N SER A 11 0.18 -3.08 24.08
CA SER A 11 -0.67 -3.49 22.95
C SER A 11 -0.42 -2.76 21.63
N ASN A 12 0.18 -1.56 21.64
CA ASN A 12 0.37 -0.77 20.40
C ASN A 12 1.77 -0.88 19.79
N LEU A 13 2.79 -1.25 20.57
CA LEU A 13 4.19 -1.30 20.11
C LEU A 13 4.48 -2.52 19.21
N SER A 14 3.88 -3.67 19.49
CA SER A 14 4.10 -4.92 18.74
C SER A 14 3.64 -4.83 17.27
N ALA A 15 2.59 -4.06 16.98
CA ALA A 15 2.06 -3.91 15.63
C ALA A 15 2.99 -3.04 14.75
N ALA A 16 3.59 -1.99 15.29
CA ALA A 16 4.46 -1.08 14.53
C ALA A 16 5.77 -1.75 14.07
N VAL A 17 6.37 -2.61 14.90
CA VAL A 17 7.61 -3.35 14.56
C VAL A 17 7.39 -4.33 13.40
N SER A 18 6.16 -4.83 13.24
CA SER A 18 5.81 -5.82 12.23
C SER A 18 5.55 -5.23 10.84
N LEU A 19 5.61 -3.89 10.70
CA LEU A 19 5.17 -3.16 9.50
C LEU A 19 6.28 -2.35 8.80
N VAL A 20 7.56 -2.56 9.16
CA VAL A 20 8.70 -1.90 8.51
C VAL A 20 8.70 -2.19 7.01
N PRO A 21 8.78 -1.20 6.10
CA PRO A 21 8.85 -1.45 4.68
C PRO A 21 9.90 -2.53 4.36
N HIS A 22 9.51 -3.53 3.58
CA HIS A 22 10.42 -4.62 3.21
C HIS A 22 11.65 -4.02 2.53
N HIS A 23 12.84 -4.16 3.15
CA HIS A 23 14.07 -3.55 2.66
C HIS A 23 14.02 -2.02 2.60
N HIS A 24 13.50 -1.38 3.66
CA HIS A 24 13.33 0.07 3.81
C HIS A 24 14.48 0.94 3.25
N SER A 25 15.75 0.53 3.41
CA SER A 25 16.91 1.22 2.83
C SER A 25 16.83 1.45 1.32
N ASN A 26 16.17 0.56 0.59
CA ASN A 26 16.00 0.61 -0.86
C ASN A 26 14.88 1.58 -1.29
N PHE A 27 14.00 1.98 -0.35
CA PHE A 27 12.89 2.88 -0.61
C PHE A 27 13.27 4.36 -0.44
N LEU A 28 14.30 4.67 0.36
CA LEU A 28 14.75 6.03 0.71
C LEU A 28 15.16 6.91 -0.48
N LYS A 29 15.37 6.34 -1.68
CA LYS A 29 15.76 7.08 -2.89
C LYS A 29 14.76 6.93 -4.05
N ARG A 30 13.66 6.22 -3.85
CA ARG A 30 12.70 5.87 -4.90
C ARG A 30 11.40 6.61 -4.61
N VAL A 31 11.12 7.64 -5.41
CA VAL A 31 9.86 8.40 -5.33
C VAL A 31 9.08 8.18 -6.61
N ALA A 32 7.85 7.65 -6.48
CA ALA A 32 6.91 7.47 -7.58
C ALA A 32 6.66 8.81 -8.26
N ARG A 33 6.65 8.81 -9.60
CA ARG A 33 6.40 10.00 -10.39
C ARG A 33 5.28 9.72 -11.38
N PRO A 34 4.29 10.62 -11.51
CA PRO A 34 3.20 10.40 -12.44
C PRO A 34 3.69 10.27 -13.89
N HIS A 35 3.09 9.36 -14.65
CA HIS A 35 3.30 9.27 -16.09
C HIS A 35 2.67 10.47 -16.80
N ARG A 36 3.34 10.95 -17.86
CA ARG A 36 2.86 12.10 -18.64
C ARG A 36 1.81 11.74 -19.70
N SER A 37 1.74 10.48 -20.13
CA SER A 37 0.95 10.04 -21.30
C SER A 37 -0.09 8.94 -20.99
N GLY A 38 -0.36 8.66 -19.72
CA GLY A 38 -1.34 7.66 -19.30
C GLY A 38 -1.36 7.48 -17.79
N SER A 39 -2.03 6.43 -17.33
CA SER A 39 -2.09 6.03 -15.92
C SER A 39 -1.88 4.53 -15.79
N LEU A 40 -0.89 4.14 -14.97
CA LEU A 40 -0.62 2.77 -14.60
C LEU A 40 -1.05 2.50 -13.15
N VAL A 41 -2.04 1.64 -12.98
CA VAL A 41 -2.59 1.26 -11.67
C VAL A 41 -2.13 -0.14 -11.32
N GLY A 42 -1.47 -0.29 -10.16
CA GLY A 42 -1.02 -1.59 -9.67
C GLY A 42 -1.94 -2.15 -8.59
N ILE A 43 -2.32 -3.43 -8.70
CA ILE A 43 -3.08 -4.15 -7.68
C ILE A 43 -2.13 -4.98 -6.81
N PHE A 44 -2.27 -4.83 -5.49
CA PHE A 44 -1.50 -5.50 -4.46
C PHE A 44 -2.42 -6.38 -3.61
N GLY A 45 -2.38 -7.68 -3.87
CA GLY A 45 -3.26 -8.68 -3.28
C GLY A 45 -2.95 -10.07 -3.84
N THR A 46 -3.43 -11.11 -3.17
CA THR A 46 -3.22 -12.53 -3.53
C THR A 46 -4.47 -13.21 -4.11
N GLY A 47 -5.59 -12.49 -4.26
CA GLY A 47 -6.87 -13.00 -4.78
C GLY A 47 -7.04 -12.83 -6.29
N ASP A 48 -8.28 -12.85 -6.78
CA ASP A 48 -8.62 -12.64 -8.20
C ASP A 48 -8.36 -11.18 -8.64
N SER A 49 -7.08 -10.87 -8.82
CA SER A 49 -6.63 -9.57 -9.31
C SER A 49 -7.12 -9.28 -10.73
N GLN A 50 -7.51 -10.32 -11.51
CA GLN A 50 -8.01 -10.13 -12.86
C GLN A 50 -9.44 -9.59 -12.85
N TRP A 51 -10.31 -10.14 -12.01
CA TRP A 51 -11.66 -9.60 -11.81
C TRP A 51 -11.62 -8.15 -11.37
N LEU A 52 -10.81 -7.82 -10.35
CA LEU A 52 -10.69 -6.45 -9.87
C LEU A 52 -10.08 -5.53 -10.93
N ALA A 53 -9.08 -6.01 -11.68
CA ALA A 53 -8.49 -5.25 -12.79
C ALA A 53 -9.54 -4.94 -13.87
N GLY A 54 -10.41 -5.90 -14.19
CA GLY A 54 -11.54 -5.71 -15.11
C GLY A 54 -12.49 -4.63 -14.61
N ARG A 55 -12.94 -4.71 -13.35
CA ARG A 55 -13.84 -3.73 -12.73
C ARG A 55 -13.24 -2.32 -12.70
N LEU A 56 -11.97 -2.20 -12.30
CA LEU A 56 -11.24 -0.94 -12.29
C LEU A 56 -11.06 -0.38 -13.69
N THR A 57 -10.72 -1.23 -14.67
CA THR A 57 -10.59 -0.81 -16.07
C THR A 57 -11.91 -0.24 -16.56
N THR A 58 -13.02 -0.96 -16.37
CA THR A 58 -14.36 -0.51 -16.79
C THR A 58 -14.75 0.83 -16.14
N CYS A 59 -14.55 0.99 -14.83
CA CYS A 59 -15.03 2.20 -14.14
C CYS A 59 -14.12 3.41 -14.32
N LEU A 60 -12.83 3.21 -14.62
CA LEU A 60 -11.87 4.29 -14.87
C LEU A 60 -11.74 4.64 -16.36
N GLN A 61 -12.27 3.80 -17.25
CA GLN A 61 -12.30 4.08 -18.69
C GLN A 61 -12.99 5.42 -18.96
N GLY A 62 -12.38 6.23 -19.83
CA GLY A 62 -12.86 7.58 -20.15
C GLY A 62 -12.69 8.62 -19.04
N SER A 63 -12.26 8.22 -17.83
CA SER A 63 -12.00 9.14 -16.73
C SER A 63 -10.56 9.66 -16.71
N VAL A 64 -9.61 8.96 -17.32
CA VAL A 64 -8.20 9.37 -17.36
C VAL A 64 -7.80 9.80 -18.76
N SER A 65 -6.96 10.84 -18.83
CA SER A 65 -6.38 11.29 -20.10
C SER A 65 -5.26 10.32 -20.53
N GLY A 66 -5.33 9.84 -21.78
CA GLY A 66 -4.34 8.90 -22.32
C GLY A 66 -4.71 7.44 -22.10
N TYR A 67 -3.71 6.55 -22.08
CA TYR A 67 -3.96 5.13 -21.86
C TYR A 67 -4.16 4.84 -20.37
N LEU A 68 -5.06 3.89 -20.07
CA LEU A 68 -5.19 3.29 -18.75
C LEU A 68 -4.69 1.85 -18.83
N ARG A 69 -3.83 1.46 -17.90
CA ARG A 69 -3.46 0.06 -17.72
C ARG A 69 -3.57 -0.30 -16.25
N VAL A 70 -4.31 -1.37 -15.96
CA VAL A 70 -4.41 -1.95 -14.61
C VAL A 70 -3.67 -3.28 -14.63
N VAL A 71 -2.74 -3.46 -13.70
CA VAL A 71 -1.85 -4.62 -13.68
C VAL A 71 -1.78 -5.23 -12.28
N SER A 72 -1.54 -6.54 -12.22
CA SER A 72 -1.15 -7.15 -10.95
C SER A 72 0.31 -6.79 -10.63
N GLN A 73 0.69 -6.86 -9.36
CA GLN A 73 2.10 -6.71 -8.95
C GLN A 73 3.04 -7.70 -9.69
N ALA A 74 2.55 -8.90 -10.01
CA ALA A 74 3.35 -9.94 -10.67
C ALA A 74 3.70 -9.58 -12.12
N ASP A 75 2.86 -8.79 -12.79
CA ASP A 75 3.02 -8.42 -14.20
C ASP A 75 3.98 -7.23 -14.41
N LEU A 76 4.45 -6.61 -13.33
CA LEU A 76 5.40 -5.51 -13.40
C LEU A 76 6.82 -6.06 -13.67
N SER A 77 7.38 -5.68 -14.82
CA SER A 77 8.76 -6.03 -15.14
C SER A 77 9.73 -5.31 -14.21
N CYS A 78 10.88 -5.94 -13.98
CA CYS A 78 11.96 -5.38 -13.20
C CYS A 78 13.28 -5.84 -13.81
N PRO A 79 13.95 -5.00 -14.60
CA PRO A 79 15.23 -5.34 -15.20
C PRO A 79 16.27 -5.45 -14.08
N LEU A 80 16.70 -6.68 -13.78
CA LEU A 80 17.62 -6.98 -12.67
C LEU A 80 18.96 -6.25 -12.81
N GLU A 81 19.36 -5.93 -14.04
CA GLU A 81 20.58 -5.20 -14.37
C GLU A 81 20.60 -3.77 -13.80
N GLU A 82 19.43 -3.20 -13.54
CA GLU A 82 19.31 -1.82 -13.05
C GLU A 82 18.98 -1.74 -11.55
N VAL A 83 18.98 -2.88 -10.86
CA VAL A 83 18.64 -2.98 -9.45
C VAL A 83 19.88 -2.65 -8.60
N GLN A 84 19.72 -1.78 -7.61
CA GLN A 84 20.78 -1.26 -6.75
C GLN A 84 20.48 -1.48 -5.26
N GLY A 85 21.51 -1.40 -4.42
CA GLY A 85 21.38 -1.44 -2.96
C GLY A 85 21.59 -2.83 -2.34
N PRO A 86 21.45 -2.93 -1.00
CA PRO A 86 21.92 -4.10 -0.24
C PRO A 86 21.09 -5.36 -0.49
N VAL A 87 19.83 -5.21 -0.93
CA VAL A 87 18.96 -6.33 -1.29
C VAL A 87 18.27 -6.08 -2.63
N GLN A 88 18.67 -6.84 -3.64
CA GLN A 88 18.16 -6.71 -5.01
C GLN A 88 16.63 -6.88 -5.09
N ARG A 89 16.08 -7.89 -4.41
CA ARG A 89 14.61 -8.10 -4.39
C ARG A 89 13.85 -6.89 -3.86
N GLY A 90 14.40 -6.22 -2.85
CA GLY A 90 13.81 -5.02 -2.25
C GLY A 90 13.79 -3.82 -3.19
N ASP A 91 14.91 -3.52 -3.84
CA ASP A 91 14.95 -2.41 -4.83
C ASP A 91 14.13 -2.74 -6.07
N CYS A 92 14.12 -3.99 -6.51
CA CYS A 92 13.25 -4.43 -7.58
C CYS A 92 11.76 -4.18 -7.26
N HIS A 93 11.34 -4.49 -6.04
CA HIS A 93 9.98 -4.19 -5.57
C HIS A 93 9.72 -2.69 -5.51
N ALA A 94 10.63 -1.89 -4.91
CA ALA A 94 10.51 -0.44 -4.85
C ALA A 94 10.42 0.21 -6.25
N ARG A 95 11.20 -0.29 -7.21
CA ARG A 95 11.18 0.18 -8.61
C ARG A 95 9.85 -0.12 -9.30
N ARG A 96 9.29 -1.32 -9.09
CA ARG A 96 7.96 -1.66 -9.60
C ARG A 96 6.90 -0.70 -9.06
N LEU A 97 6.95 -0.40 -7.77
CA LEU A 97 6.05 0.57 -7.13
C LEU A 97 6.25 1.98 -7.66
N GLN A 98 7.50 2.39 -7.89
CA GLN A 98 7.84 3.71 -8.42
C GLN A 98 7.27 3.95 -9.84
N ALA A 99 7.13 2.89 -10.62
CA ALA A 99 6.59 2.93 -11.97
C ALA A 99 5.05 3.01 -12.01
N LEU A 100 4.36 3.14 -10.87
CA LEU A 100 2.91 3.24 -10.82
C LEU A 100 2.46 4.67 -10.56
N ASP A 101 1.24 4.98 -11.00
CA ASP A 101 0.53 6.23 -10.69
C ASP A 101 -0.40 6.10 -9.48
N LEU A 102 -0.91 4.89 -9.25
CA LEU A 102 -1.80 4.56 -8.15
C LEU A 102 -1.57 3.11 -7.70
N GLY A 103 -1.53 2.88 -6.38
CA GLY A 103 -1.60 1.56 -5.78
C GLY A 103 -3.01 1.21 -5.29
N VAL A 104 -3.47 0.00 -5.57
CA VAL A 104 -4.71 -0.54 -5.04
C VAL A 104 -4.36 -1.72 -4.15
N VAL A 105 -4.46 -1.54 -2.84
CA VAL A 105 -4.13 -2.58 -1.85
C VAL A 105 -5.41 -3.26 -1.43
N TRP A 106 -5.73 -4.34 -2.13
CA TRP A 106 -7.05 -4.96 -2.13
C TRP A 106 -6.95 -6.46 -1.99
N PHE A 107 -7.85 -7.04 -1.20
CA PHE A 107 -8.09 -8.46 -1.19
C PHE A 107 -9.50 -8.71 -0.69
N GLN A 108 -10.25 -9.49 -1.47
CA GLN A 108 -11.57 -9.98 -1.12
C GLN A 108 -11.53 -11.47 -1.48
N ASP A 109 -11.50 -12.33 -0.47
CA ASP A 109 -11.73 -13.75 -0.68
C ASP A 109 -13.24 -13.93 -0.86
N GLU A 110 -13.70 -13.80 -2.10
CA GLU A 110 -15.09 -14.11 -2.47
C GLU A 110 -15.30 -15.62 -2.67
N THR A 111 -14.29 -16.46 -2.43
CA THR A 111 -14.56 -17.88 -2.30
C THR A 111 -15.29 -18.10 -0.98
N ASN A 112 -16.62 -18.18 -1.05
CA ASN A 112 -17.48 -18.84 -0.07
C ASN A 112 -17.13 -20.34 0.03
N GLN A 113 -15.84 -20.71 0.09
CA GLN A 113 -15.40 -22.06 0.36
C GLN A 113 -15.14 -22.16 1.87
N PRO A 114 -16.04 -22.79 2.64
CA PRO A 114 -15.88 -22.95 4.08
C PRO A 114 -14.62 -23.74 4.49
N ASP A 115 -13.96 -24.40 3.53
CA ASP A 115 -12.87 -25.37 3.78
C ASP A 115 -11.49 -24.94 3.24
N ALA A 116 -11.34 -23.75 2.63
CA ALA A 116 -10.01 -23.25 2.30
C ALA A 116 -9.31 -22.82 3.61
N PRO A 117 -8.05 -23.23 3.87
CA PRO A 117 -7.36 -22.89 5.11
C PRO A 117 -7.15 -21.38 5.21
N ARG A 118 -8.09 -20.70 5.90
CA ARG A 118 -8.13 -19.26 6.23
C ARG A 118 -6.87 -18.74 6.96
N ASP A 119 -5.96 -19.61 7.37
CA ASP A 119 -5.02 -19.32 8.43
C ASP A 119 -3.57 -19.03 8.01
N ALA A 120 -3.17 -19.23 6.74
CA ALA A 120 -1.77 -19.01 6.34
C ALA A 120 -1.57 -17.86 5.34
N VAL A 121 -2.49 -17.65 4.40
CA VAL A 121 -2.29 -16.72 3.26
C VAL A 121 -3.04 -15.38 3.45
N GLU A 122 -4.19 -15.38 4.13
CA GLU A 122 -4.97 -14.16 4.42
C GLU A 122 -4.36 -13.29 5.55
N ARG A 123 -3.52 -13.89 6.40
CA ARG A 123 -2.84 -13.19 7.52
C ARG A 123 -1.47 -12.63 7.15
N GLU A 124 -0.95 -12.88 5.94
CA GLU A 124 0.31 -12.31 5.49
C GLU A 124 0.16 -10.82 5.12
N LYS A 125 0.14 -10.03 6.20
CA LYS A 125 0.48 -8.62 6.34
C LYS A 125 -0.17 -7.64 5.34
N PRO A 126 -1.51 -7.52 5.23
CA PRO A 126 -2.16 -6.47 4.43
C PRO A 126 -1.62 -5.07 4.73
N ALA A 127 -1.46 -4.73 6.01
CA ALA A 127 -0.87 -3.47 6.45
C ALA A 127 0.58 -3.28 5.97
N GLN A 128 1.39 -4.34 5.90
CA GLN A 128 2.76 -4.26 5.39
C GLN A 128 2.77 -3.97 3.89
N ARG A 129 1.86 -4.57 3.12
CA ARG A 129 1.71 -4.28 1.69
C ARG A 129 1.36 -2.81 1.48
N LEU A 130 0.42 -2.30 2.27
CA LEU A 130 0.07 -0.89 2.25
C LEU A 130 1.28 -0.01 2.59
N VAL A 131 1.98 -0.27 3.69
CA VAL A 131 3.18 0.50 4.05
C VAL A 131 4.28 0.44 2.98
N ASN A 132 4.51 -0.72 2.34
CA ASN A 132 5.45 -0.84 1.22
C ASN A 132 5.05 0.07 0.05
N VAL A 133 3.77 0.06 -0.33
CA VAL A 133 3.23 0.93 -1.38
C VAL A 133 3.47 2.40 -1.02
N LEU A 134 3.13 2.80 0.21
CA LEU A 134 3.29 4.18 0.66
C LEU A 134 4.77 4.62 0.75
N ALA A 135 5.70 3.69 0.96
CA ALA A 135 7.11 3.98 1.18
C ALA A 135 7.84 4.57 -0.04
N VAL A 136 7.27 4.47 -1.24
CA VAL A 136 7.78 5.20 -2.43
C VAL A 136 6.97 6.47 -2.76
N GLY A 137 6.04 6.86 -1.88
CA GLY A 137 5.13 7.98 -2.12
C GLY A 137 4.07 7.68 -3.18
N LEU A 138 3.78 6.41 -3.45
CA LEU A 138 2.70 6.01 -4.34
C LEU A 138 1.36 6.28 -3.64
N PRO A 139 0.49 7.15 -4.18
CA PRO A 139 -0.87 7.29 -3.67
C PRO A 139 -1.57 5.95 -3.74
N ALA A 140 -2.38 5.63 -2.73
CA ALA A 140 -3.02 4.33 -2.66
C ALA A 140 -4.44 4.38 -2.13
N VAL A 141 -5.26 3.45 -2.62
CA VAL A 141 -6.56 3.12 -2.03
C VAL A 141 -6.45 1.72 -1.43
N GLY A 142 -6.67 1.63 -0.12
CA GLY A 142 -6.69 0.35 0.60
C GLY A 142 -8.10 -0.15 0.84
N TYR A 143 -8.27 -1.46 0.98
CA TYR A 143 -9.55 -2.02 1.42
C TYR A 143 -9.85 -1.68 2.88
N ALA A 144 -11.05 -1.18 3.15
CA ALA A 144 -11.48 -0.73 4.48
C ALA A 144 -11.73 -1.87 5.46
N GLY A 145 -11.95 -3.10 4.99
CA GLY A 145 -12.21 -4.26 5.85
C GLY A 145 -11.06 -4.61 6.79
N TYR A 146 -9.82 -4.27 6.41
CA TYR A 146 -8.64 -4.59 7.22
C TYR A 146 -8.38 -3.59 8.33
N ALA A 147 -8.39 -4.06 9.59
CA ALA A 147 -8.03 -3.26 10.75
C ALA A 147 -6.63 -2.63 10.59
N GLY A 148 -5.65 -3.40 10.10
CA GLY A 148 -4.31 -2.89 9.88
C GLY A 148 -4.23 -1.76 8.83
N HIS A 149 -5.11 -1.72 7.82
CA HIS A 149 -5.17 -0.57 6.91
C HIS A 149 -5.71 0.67 7.62
N ARG A 150 -6.72 0.50 8.48
CA ARG A 150 -7.29 1.59 9.29
C ARG A 150 -6.26 2.16 10.26
N ASP A 151 -5.42 1.29 10.82
CA ASP A 151 -4.33 1.71 11.70
C ASP A 151 -3.22 2.46 10.94
N VAL A 152 -2.82 1.94 9.76
CA VAL A 152 -1.81 2.59 8.91
C VAL A 152 -2.27 3.98 8.44
N LEU A 153 -3.53 4.12 8.02
CA LEU A 153 -4.08 5.39 7.55
C LEU A 153 -4.77 6.21 8.65
N ARG A 154 -4.51 5.92 9.92
CA ARG A 154 -5.10 6.67 11.02
C ARG A 154 -4.67 8.14 10.94
N GLY A 155 -5.64 9.03 10.78
CA GLY A 155 -5.39 10.47 10.64
C GLY A 155 -4.86 10.90 9.26
N ALA A 156 -4.94 10.02 8.25
CA ALA A 156 -4.73 10.42 6.86
C ALA A 156 -5.86 11.37 6.39
N GLN A 157 -5.50 12.39 5.62
CA GLN A 157 -6.44 13.40 5.11
C GLN A 157 -6.75 13.21 3.62
N HIS A 158 -5.79 12.70 2.86
CA HIS A 158 -5.82 12.60 1.40
C HIS A 158 -5.82 11.15 0.91
N LEU A 159 -5.32 10.22 1.73
CA LEU A 159 -5.45 8.78 1.51
C LEU A 159 -6.70 8.25 2.21
N ARG A 160 -7.49 7.45 1.48
CA ARG A 160 -8.76 6.90 1.98
C ARG A 160 -8.84 5.40 1.72
N LEU A 161 -9.64 4.73 2.54
CA LEU A 161 -10.00 3.34 2.36
C LEU A 161 -11.35 3.25 1.66
N ALA A 162 -11.53 2.24 0.81
CA ALA A 162 -12.82 1.93 0.20
C ALA A 162 -13.41 0.65 0.81
N ALA A 163 -14.72 0.67 1.08
CA ALA A 163 -15.45 -0.48 1.62
C ALA A 163 -15.89 -1.47 0.54
N ASN A 164 -15.94 -1.06 -0.72
CA ASN A 164 -16.41 -1.85 -1.86
C ASN A 164 -15.78 -1.32 -3.16
N VAL A 165 -16.07 -1.98 -4.28
CA VAL A 165 -15.50 -1.66 -5.60
C VAL A 165 -16.01 -0.31 -6.11
N GLU A 166 -17.26 0.05 -5.83
CA GLU A 166 -17.85 1.32 -6.25
C GLU A 166 -17.12 2.50 -5.60
N GLU A 167 -16.89 2.45 -4.28
CA GLU A 167 -16.09 3.44 -3.56
C GLU A 167 -14.64 3.47 -4.04
N LEU A 168 -14.05 2.30 -4.29
CA LEU A 168 -12.69 2.19 -4.84
C LEU A 168 -12.60 2.94 -6.18
N CYS A 169 -13.56 2.75 -7.08
CA CYS A 169 -13.61 3.44 -8.36
C CYS A 169 -13.69 4.96 -8.20
N VAL A 170 -14.53 5.46 -7.28
CA VAL A 170 -14.64 6.90 -7.02
C VAL A 170 -13.32 7.47 -6.49
N LEU A 171 -12.69 6.81 -5.52
CA LEU A 171 -11.44 7.27 -4.92
C LEU A 171 -10.27 7.18 -5.90
N ALA A 172 -10.16 6.09 -6.65
CA ALA A 172 -9.14 5.91 -7.68
C ALA A 172 -9.28 6.97 -8.77
N ARG A 173 -10.51 7.24 -9.23
CA ARG A 173 -10.78 8.31 -10.21
C ARG A 173 -10.34 9.67 -9.69
N ALA A 174 -10.71 10.02 -8.45
CA ALA A 174 -10.33 11.30 -7.85
C ALA A 174 -8.80 11.48 -7.81
N LEU A 175 -8.06 10.46 -7.38
CA LEU A 175 -6.59 10.48 -7.36
C LEU A 175 -5.98 10.56 -8.76
N LEU A 176 -6.59 9.90 -9.76
CA LEU A 176 -6.10 9.89 -11.14
C LEU A 176 -6.50 11.12 -11.96
N GLN A 177 -7.49 11.89 -11.53
CA GLN A 177 -7.91 13.12 -12.24
C GLN A 177 -7.36 14.39 -11.61
N ASP A 178 -7.30 14.45 -10.28
CA ASP A 178 -6.84 15.64 -9.57
C ASP A 178 -5.34 15.55 -9.25
N ILE A 179 -4.54 16.27 -10.04
CA ILE A 179 -3.09 16.35 -9.88
C ILE A 179 -2.69 16.91 -8.51
N LYS A 180 -3.46 17.88 -7.99
CA LYS A 180 -3.18 18.50 -6.69
C LYS A 180 -3.45 17.49 -5.58
N LEU A 181 -4.61 16.81 -5.62
CA LEU A 181 -4.93 15.74 -4.67
C LEU A 181 -3.89 14.62 -4.72
N ARG A 182 -3.48 14.19 -5.93
CA ARG A 182 -2.46 13.15 -6.09
C ARG A 182 -1.15 13.54 -5.44
N LYS A 183 -0.69 14.78 -5.66
CA LYS A 183 0.55 15.28 -5.05
C LYS A 183 0.46 15.28 -3.52
N LEU A 184 -0.64 15.79 -2.96
CA LEU A 184 -0.87 15.80 -1.51
C LEU A 184 -0.93 14.38 -0.93
N ALA A 185 -1.59 13.45 -1.64
CA ALA A 185 -1.66 12.05 -1.27
C ALA A 185 -0.29 11.36 -1.33
N SER A 186 0.56 11.68 -2.31
CA SER A 186 1.94 11.19 -2.39
C SER A 186 2.81 11.68 -1.23
N GLU A 187 2.72 12.97 -0.90
CA GLU A 187 3.46 13.56 0.23
C GLU A 187 2.99 12.95 1.57
N GLU A 188 1.67 12.76 1.72
CA GLU A 188 1.10 12.06 2.87
C GLU A 188 1.52 10.60 2.96
N ALA A 189 1.60 9.88 1.83
CA ALA A 189 2.06 8.50 1.76
C ALA A 189 3.49 8.36 2.33
N LEU A 190 4.42 9.21 1.89
CA LEU A 190 5.79 9.23 2.41
C LEU A 190 5.82 9.53 3.92
N ARG A 191 5.04 10.51 4.36
CA ARG A 191 4.94 10.87 5.79
C ARG A 191 4.42 9.72 6.65
N ILE A 192 3.40 9.01 6.19
CA ILE A 192 2.85 7.84 6.88
C ILE A 192 3.88 6.71 6.91
N ALA A 193 4.51 6.39 5.77
CA ALA A 193 5.49 5.32 5.69
C ALA A 193 6.73 5.58 6.59
N GLU A 194 7.15 6.84 6.73
CA GLU A 194 8.25 7.24 7.61
C GLU A 194 7.96 6.90 9.08
N ALA A 195 6.69 6.93 9.52
CA ALA A 195 6.33 6.53 10.88
C ALA A 195 6.63 5.04 11.17
N TYR A 196 6.81 4.22 10.12
CA TYR A 196 7.17 2.82 10.18
C TYR A 196 8.66 2.57 9.85
N SER A 197 9.50 3.62 9.82
CA SER A 197 10.95 3.44 9.62
C SER A 197 11.60 2.78 10.84
N PRO A 198 12.67 1.98 10.67
CA PRO A 198 13.41 1.36 11.78
C PRO A 198 13.86 2.39 12.83
N ARG A 199 14.21 3.60 12.38
CA ARG A 199 14.59 4.71 13.27
C ARG A 199 13.42 5.15 14.14
N ARG A 200 12.25 5.43 13.55
CA ARG A 200 11.06 5.86 14.31
C ARG A 200 10.56 4.79 15.25
N ILE A 201 10.65 3.54 14.84
CA ILE A 201 10.35 2.40 15.71
C ILE A 201 11.36 2.33 16.86
N ALA A 202 12.66 2.44 16.61
CA ALA A 202 13.65 2.47 17.69
C ALA A 202 13.44 3.64 18.67
N GLU A 203 13.09 4.83 18.17
CA GLU A 203 12.75 6.00 19.00
C GLU A 203 11.55 5.76 19.93
N SER A 204 10.59 4.90 19.56
CA SER A 204 9.44 4.58 20.41
C SER A 204 9.77 3.61 21.54
N TYR A 205 10.86 2.82 21.42
CA TYR A 205 11.36 1.94 22.48
C TYR A 205 12.23 2.65 23.53
N LEU A 206 12.74 3.84 23.20
CA LEU A 206 13.61 4.63 24.09
C LEU A 206 12.83 5.62 24.97
N ARG A 207 11.49 5.61 24.92
CA ARG A 207 10.60 6.44 25.73
C ARG A 207 9.85 5.59 26.74
#